data_AF-A0A3C1LA47-F1
#
_entry.id   AF-A0A3C1LA47-F1
#
_cell.length_a   1.000
_cell.length_b   1.000
_cell.length_c   1.000
_cell.angle_alpha   90.00
_cell.angle_beta   90.00
_cell.angle_gamma   90.00
#
_symmetry.space_group_name_H-M   'P 1'
#
loop_
_entity.id
_entity.type
_entity.pdbx_description
1 polymer ?
#
loop_
_entity_poly.entity_id
_entity_poly.type
_entity_poly.pdbx_seq_one_letter_code
_entity_poly.pdbx_strand_id
1 'polypeptide(L)'
;MSMHTGTLGVRAGTMSTTEFDDFYRTHRADAVRWATALIGSPEIGEEIAQDALHAVGRRLPTLDNPAGYLRRTVVNRAASWHRWHIRSLRREVRSVAGRPTSYTEPTNEMLGALAALPYKQRAAVTLRYWADWTDEQIAGALGCAPASVRVLLHRGLTALKKEIEG
;
A
#
# COMPACT_ATOMS: atom_id res chain seq x y z
N MET A 1 -22.04 49.99 -28.17
CA MET A 1 -22.37 49.72 -26.76
C MET A 1 -22.71 48.23 -26.68
N SER A 2 -21.74 47.34 -26.41
CA SER A 2 -21.23 47.00 -25.06
C SER A 2 -22.38 46.47 -24.19
N MET A 3 -22.40 45.25 -23.65
CA MET A 3 -21.34 44.37 -23.11
C MET A 3 -21.86 42.90 -23.18
N HIS A 4 -21.09 41.87 -23.59
CA HIS A 4 -20.27 40.97 -22.73
C HIS A 4 -20.73 40.95 -21.27
N THR A 5 -21.12 39.84 -20.63
CA THR A 5 -20.29 38.78 -20.00
C THR A 5 -21.35 37.90 -19.27
N GLY A 6 -21.42 36.58 -19.32
CA GLY A 6 -20.36 35.61 -19.09
C GLY A 6 -20.16 35.41 -17.58
N THR A 7 -20.97 34.57 -16.93
CA THR A 7 -20.60 33.94 -15.65
C THR A 7 -21.18 32.52 -15.59
N LEU A 8 -20.38 31.54 -16.04
CA LEU A 8 -20.50 30.15 -15.60
C LEU A 8 -20.29 30.12 -14.09
N GLY A 9 -21.34 29.79 -13.34
CA GLY A 9 -21.20 29.41 -11.94
C GLY A 9 -20.43 28.09 -11.86
N VAL A 10 -19.19 28.16 -11.41
CA VAL A 10 -18.35 27.02 -11.02
C VAL A 10 -19.13 26.17 -10.01
N ARG A 11 -19.60 24.99 -10.43
CA ARG A 11 -20.12 24.00 -9.50
C ARG A 11 -18.94 23.49 -8.67
N ALA A 12 -18.94 23.81 -7.38
CA ALA A 12 -18.12 23.14 -6.39
C ALA A 12 -18.33 21.61 -6.56
N GLY A 13 -17.27 20.91 -6.94
CA GLY A 13 -17.31 19.51 -7.37
C GLY A 13 -17.70 18.55 -6.24
N THR A 14 -18.99 18.29 -6.09
CA THR A 14 -19.47 17.09 -5.41
C THR A 14 -19.30 15.90 -6.35
N MET A 15 -18.50 14.93 -5.92
CA MET A 15 -18.34 13.64 -6.60
C MET A 15 -19.71 12.98 -6.78
N SER A 16 -20.03 12.52 -7.99
CA SER A 16 -21.21 11.69 -8.18
C SER A 16 -20.98 10.31 -7.54
N THR A 17 -22.03 9.73 -6.98
CA THR A 17 -21.97 8.36 -6.42
C THR A 17 -21.46 7.36 -7.47
N THR A 18 -21.79 7.58 -8.75
CA THR A 18 -21.35 6.74 -9.88
C THR A 18 -19.84 6.80 -10.13
N GLU A 19 -19.24 7.99 -10.12
CA GLU A 19 -17.77 8.14 -10.32
C GLU A 19 -16.96 7.43 -9.23
N PHE A 20 -17.45 7.48 -7.98
CA PHE A 20 -16.83 6.74 -6.89
C PHE A 20 -16.96 5.24 -7.07
N ASP A 21 -18.15 4.78 -7.43
CA ASP A 21 -18.49 3.37 -7.57
C ASP A 21 -17.68 2.72 -8.71
N ASP A 22 -17.49 3.44 -9.81
CA ASP A 22 -16.60 3.04 -10.91
C ASP A 22 -15.13 2.98 -10.48
N PHE A 23 -14.65 4.00 -9.77
CA PHE A 23 -13.29 4.01 -9.22
C PHE A 23 -13.09 2.84 -8.25
N TYR A 24 -14.06 2.60 -7.37
CA TYR A 24 -14.03 1.54 -6.38
C TYR A 24 -13.97 0.17 -7.05
N ARG A 25 -14.87 -0.12 -7.99
CA ARG A 25 -14.88 -1.37 -8.76
C ARG A 25 -13.56 -1.61 -9.47
N THR A 26 -13.01 -0.56 -10.10
CA THR A 26 -11.78 -0.65 -10.89
C THR A 26 -10.57 -0.95 -10.02
N HIS A 27 -10.46 -0.35 -8.83
CA HIS A 27 -9.23 -0.38 -8.04
C HIS A 27 -9.26 -1.25 -6.79
N ARG A 28 -10.42 -1.77 -6.38
CA ARG A 28 -10.54 -2.57 -5.16
C ARG A 28 -9.60 -3.78 -5.18
N ALA A 29 -9.65 -4.58 -6.23
CA ALA A 29 -8.86 -5.80 -6.32
C ALA A 29 -7.35 -5.50 -6.19
N ASP A 30 -6.89 -4.43 -6.83
CA ASP A 30 -5.48 -4.02 -6.80
C ASP A 30 -5.06 -3.54 -5.41
N ALA A 31 -5.89 -2.71 -4.78
CA ALA A 31 -5.64 -2.22 -3.42
C ALA A 31 -5.54 -3.37 -2.41
N VAL A 32 -6.43 -4.36 -2.49
CA VAL A 32 -6.41 -5.55 -1.63
C VAL A 32 -5.16 -6.38 -1.89
N ARG A 33 -4.78 -6.61 -3.16
CA ARG A 33 -3.56 -7.36 -3.49
C ARG A 33 -2.31 -6.66 -2.96
N TRP A 34 -2.21 -5.34 -3.11
CA TRP A 34 -1.06 -4.57 -2.60
C TRP A 34 -0.98 -4.61 -1.07
N ALA A 35 -2.10 -4.38 -0.39
CA ALA A 35 -2.17 -4.40 1.06
C ALA A 35 -1.84 -5.80 1.63
N THR A 36 -2.40 -6.84 1.02
CA THR A 36 -2.14 -8.24 1.38
C THR A 36 -0.68 -8.61 1.16
N ALA A 37 -0.08 -8.22 0.03
CA ALA A 37 1.35 -8.46 -0.22
C ALA A 37 2.24 -7.76 0.81
N LEU A 38 1.89 -6.55 1.24
CA LEU A 38 2.65 -5.82 2.25
C LEU A 38 2.53 -6.47 3.62
N ILE A 39 1.30 -6.78 4.05
CA ILE A 39 1.03 -7.25 5.41
C ILE A 39 1.26 -8.75 5.59
N GLY A 40 0.92 -9.56 4.59
CA GLY A 40 0.91 -11.02 4.69
C GLY A 40 -0.39 -11.63 5.22
N SER A 41 -1.42 -10.82 5.42
CA SER A 41 -2.76 -11.25 5.87
C SER A 41 -3.82 -10.71 4.90
N PRO A 42 -4.65 -11.58 4.29
CA PRO A 42 -5.75 -11.14 3.43
C PRO A 42 -6.78 -10.29 4.16
N GLU A 43 -7.11 -10.65 5.41
CA GLU A 43 -8.11 -9.97 6.24
C GLU A 43 -7.69 -8.53 6.53
N ILE A 44 -6.48 -8.33 7.04
CA ILE A 44 -5.93 -6.99 7.29
C ILE A 44 -5.69 -6.23 5.99
N GLY A 45 -5.33 -6.95 4.92
CA GLY A 45 -5.17 -6.37 3.59
C GLY A 45 -6.46 -5.74 3.07
N GLU A 46 -7.58 -6.45 3.22
CA GLU A 46 -8.92 -5.98 2.86
C GLU A 46 -9.31 -4.73 3.66
N GLU A 47 -9.12 -4.73 4.98
CA GLU A 47 -9.42 -3.56 5.83
C GLU A 47 -8.63 -2.31 5.39
N ILE A 48 -7.32 -2.46 5.18
CA ILE A 48 -6.47 -1.37 4.72
C ILE A 48 -6.90 -0.86 3.34
N ALA A 49 -7.27 -1.76 2.43
CA ALA A 49 -7.71 -1.40 1.09
C ALA A 49 -9.02 -0.61 1.11
N GLN A 50 -10.00 -1.05 1.91
CA GLN A 50 -11.27 -0.35 2.09
C GLN A 50 -11.05 1.06 2.65
N ASP A 51 -10.28 1.18 3.71
CA ASP A 51 -9.94 2.49 4.30
C ASP A 51 -9.22 3.41 3.31
N ALA A 52 -8.36 2.85 2.46
CA ALA A 52 -7.66 3.60 1.43
C ALA A 52 -8.59 4.11 0.33
N LEU A 53 -9.47 3.23 -0.17
CA LEU A 53 -10.47 3.59 -1.18
C LEU A 53 -11.44 4.65 -0.66
N HIS A 54 -11.90 4.53 0.59
CA HIS A 54 -12.73 5.56 1.22
C HIS A 54 -12.01 6.91 1.33
N ALA A 55 -10.72 6.91 1.68
CA ALA A 55 -9.94 8.15 1.75
C ALA A 55 -9.74 8.81 0.37
N VAL A 56 -9.55 8.00 -0.68
CA VAL A 56 -9.44 8.49 -2.06
C VAL A 56 -10.79 9.02 -2.54
N GLY A 57 -11.89 8.29 -2.30
CA GLY A 57 -13.24 8.73 -2.67
C GLY A 57 -13.60 10.10 -2.12
N ARG A 58 -13.24 10.38 -0.86
CA ARG A 58 -13.44 11.70 -0.24
C ARG A 58 -12.69 12.85 -0.91
N ARG A 59 -11.66 12.56 -1.71
CA ARG A 59 -10.78 13.55 -2.37
C ARG A 59 -10.79 13.42 -3.89
N LEU A 60 -11.53 12.46 -4.45
CA LEU A 60 -11.48 12.08 -5.85
C LEU A 60 -11.63 13.27 -6.81
N PRO A 61 -12.55 14.24 -6.58
CA PRO A 61 -12.71 15.41 -7.46
C PRO A 61 -11.52 16.37 -7.52
N THR A 62 -10.60 16.26 -6.56
CA THR A 62 -9.47 17.19 -6.39
C THR A 62 -8.11 16.56 -6.69
N LEU A 63 -8.09 15.27 -7.05
CA LEU A 63 -6.87 14.52 -7.27
C LEU A 63 -6.54 14.45 -8.76
N ASP A 64 -5.38 14.98 -9.13
CA ASP A 64 -4.84 14.85 -10.49
C ASP A 64 -4.48 13.39 -10.83
N ASN A 65 -4.07 12.60 -9.83
CA ASN A 65 -3.75 11.18 -9.97
C ASN A 65 -4.35 10.34 -8.83
N PRO A 66 -5.64 9.99 -8.91
CA PRO A 66 -6.33 9.21 -7.88
C PRO A 66 -5.72 7.82 -7.66
N ALA A 67 -5.28 7.13 -8.71
CA ALA A 67 -4.68 5.81 -8.61
C ALA A 67 -3.30 5.83 -7.93
N GLY A 68 -2.49 6.86 -8.20
CA GLY A 68 -1.24 7.10 -7.48
C GLY A 68 -1.48 7.47 -6.02
N TYR A 69 -2.50 8.29 -5.76
CA TYR A 69 -2.91 8.62 -4.40
C TYR A 69 -3.38 7.38 -3.62
N LEU A 70 -4.17 6.50 -4.26
CA LEU A 70 -4.61 5.23 -3.68
C LEU A 70 -3.43 4.33 -3.32
N ARG A 71 -2.49 4.11 -4.24
CA ARG A 71 -1.27 3.34 -3.99
C ARG A 71 -0.51 3.83 -2.77
N ARG A 72 -0.23 5.15 -2.73
CA ARG A 72 0.46 5.77 -1.60
C ARG A 72 -0.31 5.61 -0.29
N THR A 73 -1.64 5.69 -0.37
CA THR A 73 -2.54 5.62 0.77
C THR A 73 -2.61 4.21 1.37
N VAL A 74 -2.71 3.17 0.54
CA VAL A 74 -2.64 1.75 0.95
C VAL A 74 -1.31 1.49 1.65
N VAL A 75 -0.21 1.90 1.02
CA VAL A 75 1.14 1.72 1.56
C VAL A 75 1.32 2.40 2.92
N ASN A 76 0.92 3.67 3.04
CA ASN A 76 1.06 4.42 4.28
C ASN A 76 0.33 3.73 5.43
N ARG A 77 -0.88 3.22 5.16
CA ARG A 77 -1.68 2.49 6.14
C ARG A 77 -1.04 1.16 6.51
N ALA A 78 -0.59 0.38 5.54
CA ALA A 78 0.12 -0.89 5.78
C ALA A 78 1.39 -0.68 6.63
N ALA A 79 2.20 0.33 6.29
CA ALA A 79 3.39 0.67 7.06
C ALA A 79 3.04 1.14 8.48
N SER A 80 1.94 1.89 8.65
CA SER A 80 1.45 2.32 9.96
C SER A 80 0.97 1.15 10.82
N TRP A 81 0.15 0.26 10.23
CA TRP A 81 -0.34 -0.95 10.87
C TRP A 81 0.83 -1.83 11.33
N HIS A 82 1.81 -2.08 10.46
CA HIS A 82 2.97 -2.89 10.83
C HIS A 82 3.81 -2.25 11.94
N ARG A 83 4.05 -0.93 11.90
CA ARG A 83 4.74 -0.24 13.01
C ARG A 83 3.98 -0.37 14.32
N TRP A 84 2.66 -0.23 14.29
CA TRP A 84 1.82 -0.43 15.47
C TRP A 84 1.89 -1.87 15.95
N HIS A 85 1.77 -2.86 15.06
CA HIS A 85 1.82 -4.29 15.37
C HIS A 85 3.17 -4.71 15.96
N ILE A 86 4.29 -4.25 15.41
CA ILE A 86 5.62 -4.52 16.00
C ILE A 86 5.77 -3.85 17.37
N ARG A 87 5.20 -2.65 17.58
CA ARG A 87 5.21 -2.01 18.90
C ARG A 87 4.31 -2.75 19.90
N SER A 88 3.14 -3.23 19.49
CA SER A 88 2.26 -4.03 20.34
C SER A 88 2.90 -5.36 20.69
N LEU A 89 3.46 -6.07 19.72
CA LEU A 89 4.24 -7.28 19.96
C LEU A 89 5.44 -7.01 20.87
N ARG A 90 6.18 -5.91 20.74
CA ARG A 90 7.28 -5.59 21.68
C ARG A 90 6.78 -5.28 23.10
N ARG A 91 5.56 -4.78 23.24
CA ARG A 91 4.91 -4.58 24.54
C ARG A 91 4.45 -5.91 25.12
N GLU A 92 3.91 -6.82 24.30
CA GLU A 92 3.48 -8.18 24.66
C GLU A 92 4.64 -9.18 24.83
N VAL A 93 5.77 -9.01 24.15
CA VAL A 93 6.97 -9.87 24.27
C VAL A 93 7.71 -9.60 25.58
N ARG A 94 7.38 -8.52 26.29
CA ARG A 94 7.70 -8.39 27.72
C ARG A 94 6.85 -9.35 28.59
N SER A 95 5.92 -10.12 27.99
CA SER A 95 5.04 -11.10 28.62
C SER A 95 4.73 -12.35 27.76
N VAL A 96 5.71 -12.92 27.02
CA VAL A 96 5.72 -14.24 26.32
C VAL A 96 5.98 -14.13 24.80
N ALA A 97 6.84 -15.01 24.29
CA ALA A 97 7.36 -15.05 22.92
C ALA A 97 6.51 -15.92 21.96
N GLY A 98 6.46 -15.53 20.68
CA GLY A 98 5.96 -16.34 19.54
C GLY A 98 5.29 -15.45 18.49
N ARG A 99 5.19 -15.74 17.19
CA ARG A 99 5.64 -16.76 16.22
C ARG A 99 5.38 -16.11 14.84
N PRO A 100 5.97 -16.54 13.69
CA PRO A 100 5.74 -15.86 12.42
C PRO A 100 4.27 -15.95 11.99
N THR A 101 3.74 -14.84 11.47
CA THR A 101 2.39 -14.75 10.90
C THR A 101 2.20 -15.79 9.80
N SER A 102 1.18 -16.64 9.94
CA SER A 102 0.80 -17.62 8.92
C SER A 102 0.25 -16.89 7.70
N TYR A 103 0.86 -17.14 6.55
CA TYR A 103 0.47 -16.57 5.26
C TYR A 103 -0.53 -17.52 4.58
N THR A 104 -1.68 -17.00 4.16
CA THR A 104 -2.63 -17.74 3.29
C THR A 104 -2.05 -17.88 1.88
N GLU A 105 -2.32 -19.01 1.21
CA GLU A 105 -1.84 -19.27 -0.15
C GLU A 105 -2.27 -18.16 -1.15
N PRO A 106 -1.30 -17.52 -1.82
CA PRO A 106 -1.58 -16.47 -2.77
C PRO A 106 -2.04 -17.01 -4.13
N THR A 107 -3.05 -16.35 -4.71
CA THR A 107 -3.72 -16.70 -5.98
C THR A 107 -2.90 -16.34 -7.24
N ASN A 108 -1.69 -15.80 -7.08
CA ASN A 108 -0.82 -15.30 -8.14
C ASN A 108 0.64 -15.67 -7.81
N GLU A 109 1.36 -16.27 -8.75
CA GLU A 109 2.76 -16.70 -8.63
C GLU A 109 3.69 -15.60 -8.09
N MET A 110 3.55 -14.36 -8.57
CA MET A 110 4.33 -13.22 -8.08
C MET A 110 3.98 -12.86 -6.62
N LEU A 111 2.72 -12.99 -6.22
CA LEU A 111 2.31 -12.79 -4.83
C LEU A 111 2.82 -13.93 -3.93
N GLY A 112 2.90 -15.16 -4.46
CA GLY A 112 3.58 -16.32 -3.86
C GLY A 112 5.04 -16.05 -3.57
N ALA A 113 5.78 -15.73 -4.62
CA ALA A 113 7.20 -15.40 -4.53
C ALA A 113 7.42 -14.27 -3.53
N LEU A 114 6.63 -13.18 -3.59
CA LEU A 114 6.72 -12.09 -2.62
C LEU A 114 6.44 -12.55 -1.20
N ALA A 115 5.39 -13.34 -0.96
CA ALA A 115 5.02 -13.82 0.37
C ALA A 115 6.13 -14.66 1.03
N ALA A 116 6.90 -15.42 0.24
CA ALA A 116 8.03 -16.22 0.71
C ALA A 116 9.20 -15.38 1.26
N LEU A 117 9.30 -14.09 0.90
CA LEU A 117 10.38 -13.23 1.36
C LEU A 117 10.21 -12.84 2.84
N PRO A 118 11.33 -12.64 3.59
CA PRO A 118 11.29 -11.95 4.87
C PRO A 118 10.63 -10.57 4.74
N TYR A 119 9.76 -10.22 5.70
CA TYR A 119 8.92 -9.01 5.67
C TYR A 119 9.65 -7.76 5.19
N LYS A 120 10.83 -7.45 5.76
CA LYS A 120 11.55 -6.20 5.41
C LYS A 120 12.04 -6.17 3.96
N GLN A 121 12.34 -7.33 3.37
CA GLN A 121 12.73 -7.43 1.97
C GLN A 121 11.51 -7.31 1.06
N ARG A 122 10.45 -8.07 1.36
CA ARG A 122 9.15 -7.99 0.67
C ARG A 122 8.62 -6.56 0.65
N ALA A 123 8.59 -5.92 1.81
CA ALA A 123 8.14 -4.54 1.95
C ALA A 123 9.05 -3.57 1.20
N ALA A 124 10.38 -3.67 1.30
CA ALA A 124 11.27 -2.80 0.55
C ALA A 124 11.04 -2.89 -0.97
N VAL A 125 10.96 -4.11 -1.53
CA VAL A 125 10.68 -4.33 -2.95
C VAL A 125 9.33 -3.76 -3.34
N THR A 126 8.28 -4.07 -2.57
CA THR A 126 6.93 -3.60 -2.84
C THR A 126 6.84 -2.08 -2.84
N LEU A 127 7.42 -1.43 -1.82
CA LEU A 127 7.42 0.02 -1.68
C LEU A 127 8.20 0.73 -2.79
N ARG A 128 9.31 0.14 -3.25
CA ARG A 128 10.10 0.69 -4.36
C ARG A 128 9.36 0.56 -5.68
N TYR A 129 8.92 -0.64 -6.04
CA TYR A 129 8.47 -0.92 -7.41
C TYR A 129 6.97 -0.71 -7.64
N TRP A 130 6.14 -0.75 -6.59
CA TRP A 130 4.70 -0.48 -6.75
C TRP A 130 4.28 0.92 -6.31
N ALA A 131 5.10 1.61 -5.51
CA ALA A 131 4.78 2.93 -4.99
C ALA A 131 5.82 4.01 -5.30
N ASP A 132 6.93 3.67 -5.97
CA ASP A 132 8.01 4.59 -6.36
C ASP A 132 8.63 5.34 -5.16
N TRP A 133 8.69 4.70 -3.99
CA TRP A 133 9.22 5.33 -2.79
C TRP A 133 10.75 5.47 -2.82
N THR A 134 11.24 6.59 -2.29
CA THR A 134 12.67 6.82 -2.12
C THR A 134 13.24 5.95 -0.99
N ASP A 135 14.57 5.81 -0.94
CA ASP A 135 15.24 5.05 0.12
C ASP A 135 14.86 5.59 1.52
N GLU A 136 14.73 6.91 1.67
CA GLU A 136 14.39 7.59 2.92
C GLU A 136 12.96 7.27 3.37
N GLN A 137 12.00 7.29 2.44
CA GLN A 137 10.61 6.97 2.73
C GLN A 137 10.45 5.51 3.16
N ILE A 138 11.13 4.59 2.47
CA ILE A 138 11.13 3.17 2.80
C ILE A 138 11.78 2.95 4.17
N ALA A 139 12.92 3.59 4.45
CA ALA A 139 13.61 3.49 5.72
C ALA A 139 12.74 3.95 6.89
N GLY A 140 12.07 5.08 6.74
CA GLY A 140 11.11 5.59 7.73
C GLY A 140 9.93 4.62 7.96
N ALA A 141 9.43 3.99 6.90
CA ALA A 141 8.38 2.98 7.03
C ALA A 141 8.85 1.71 7.76
N LEU A 142 10.05 1.22 7.46
CA LEU A 142 10.59 -0.04 8.00
C LEU A 142 11.31 0.11 9.34
N GLY A 143 11.50 1.34 9.82
CA GLY A 143 12.25 1.63 11.06
C GLY A 143 13.70 1.19 10.95
N CYS A 144 14.35 1.47 9.82
CA CYS A 144 15.77 1.19 9.57
C CYS A 144 16.48 2.42 9.00
N ALA A 145 17.79 2.31 8.76
CA ALA A 145 18.56 3.38 8.11
C ALA A 145 18.35 3.35 6.57
N PRO A 146 18.38 4.51 5.88
CA PRO A 146 18.30 4.57 4.41
C PRO A 146 19.31 3.66 3.69
N ALA A 147 20.54 3.57 4.19
CA ALA A 147 21.56 2.67 3.66
C ALA A 147 21.15 1.18 3.72
N SER A 148 20.34 0.79 4.71
CA SER A 148 19.83 -0.59 4.82
C SER A 148 18.79 -0.92 3.75
N VAL A 149 18.11 0.08 3.17
CA VAL A 149 17.08 -0.14 2.16
C VAL A 149 17.66 -0.75 0.89
N ARG A 150 18.80 -0.26 0.41
CA ARG A 150 19.47 -0.83 -0.77
C ARG A 150 19.86 -2.29 -0.57
N VAL A 151 20.31 -2.64 0.63
CA VAL A 151 20.63 -4.03 0.99
C VAL A 151 19.37 -4.91 1.01
N LEU A 152 18.28 -4.40 1.59
CA LEU A 152 16.99 -5.10 1.62
C LEU A 152 16.42 -5.31 0.21
N LEU A 153 16.50 -4.29 -0.66
CA LEU A 153 16.10 -4.36 -2.06
C LEU A 153 16.93 -5.40 -2.81
N HIS A 154 18.25 -5.33 -2.70
CA HIS A 154 19.15 -6.26 -3.37
C HIS A 154 18.87 -7.72 -2.94
N ARG A 155 18.75 -7.97 -1.64
CA ARG A 155 18.43 -9.31 -1.11
C ARG A 155 17.04 -9.78 -1.52
N GLY A 156 16.05 -8.89 -1.49
CA GLY A 156 14.68 -9.19 -1.89
C GLY A 156 14.58 -9.55 -3.37
N LEU A 157 15.15 -8.73 -4.25
CA LEU A 157 15.18 -9.03 -5.69
C LEU A 157 15.93 -10.33 -6.00
N THR A 158 17.04 -10.59 -5.29
CA THR A 158 17.79 -11.84 -5.43
C THR A 158 16.95 -13.05 -5.00
N ALA A 159 16.21 -12.93 -3.89
CA ALA A 159 15.31 -13.99 -3.43
C ALA A 159 14.15 -14.21 -4.42
N LEU A 160 13.49 -13.13 -4.86
CA LEU A 160 12.40 -13.21 -5.85
C LEU A 160 12.83 -13.88 -7.14
N LYS A 161 14.03 -13.55 -7.63
CA LYS A 161 14.57 -14.19 -8.82
C LYS A 161 14.65 -15.71 -8.65
N LYS A 162 15.09 -16.19 -7.48
CA LYS A 162 15.16 -17.63 -7.18
C LYS A 162 13.78 -18.28 -7.06
N GLU A 163 12.81 -17.59 -6.48
CA GLU A 163 11.43 -18.10 -6.33
C GLU A 163 10.67 -18.16 -7.67
N ILE A 164 11.03 -17.35 -8.66
CA ILE A 164 10.38 -17.31 -9.98
C ILE A 164 11.11 -18.20 -11.00
N GLU A 165 12.42 -18.39 -10.87
CA GLU A 165 13.22 -19.23 -11.77
C GLU A 165 13.33 -20.70 -11.33
N GLY A 166 12.88 -21.04 -10.11
CA GLY A 166 12.91 -22.39 -9.54
C GLY A 166 11.57 -23.10 -9.67
#